data_AF-A0A7W0PDL4-F1
#
_entry.id   AF-A0A7W0PDL4-F1
#
_cell.length_a   1.000
_cell.length_b   1.000
_cell.length_c   1.000
_cell.angle_alpha   90.00
_cell.angle_beta   90.00
_cell.angle_gamma   90.00
#
_symmetry.space_group_name_H-M   'P 1'
#
loop_
_entity.id
_entity.type
_entity.pdbx_description
1 polymer ?
#
loop_
_entity_poly.entity_id
_entity_poly.type
_entity_poly.pdbx_seq_one_letter_code
_entity_poly.pdbx_strand_id
1 'polypeptide(L)'
;MDVTARLEPVLDIARRSAREVDTEAEFPADAVLALRESGLLGLTLPTEIGGLGGGPADLVEVLSSLASACGSTAMIYLMHVTAAMPVIAAPPPGLPDLP
;
A
#
# COMPACT_ATOMS: atom_id res chain seq x y z
N MET A 1 -3.57 9.57 12.33
CA MET A 1 -4.31 9.23 11.10
C MET A 1 -5.27 8.09 11.42
N ASP A 2 -6.45 8.06 10.81
CA ASP A 2 -7.35 6.90 10.92
C ASP A 2 -7.03 5.91 9.77
N VAL A 3 -6.24 4.86 10.07
CA VAL A 3 -5.86 3.81 9.11
C VAL A 3 -7.10 3.04 8.66
N THR A 4 -7.95 2.66 9.61
CA THR A 4 -9.14 1.85 9.38
C THR A 4 -10.10 2.53 8.40
N ALA A 5 -10.39 3.82 8.59
CA ALA A 5 -11.27 4.57 7.70
C ALA A 5 -10.74 4.67 6.25
N ARG A 6 -9.41 4.77 6.08
CA ARG A 6 -8.77 4.77 4.75
C ARG A 6 -8.78 3.39 4.09
N LEU A 7 -8.73 2.35 4.90
CA LEU A 7 -8.56 0.97 4.45
C LEU A 7 -9.88 0.30 4.06
N GLU A 8 -11.00 0.63 4.70
CA GLU A 8 -12.28 -0.05 4.46
C GLU A 8 -12.72 -0.07 2.98
N PRO A 9 -12.65 1.04 2.21
CA PRO A 9 -13.00 1.02 0.79
C PRO A 9 -12.10 0.08 -0.04
N VAL A 10 -10.81 -0.01 0.33
CA VAL A 10 -9.84 -0.91 -0.31
C VAL A 10 -10.21 -2.36 -0.01
N LEU A 11 -10.58 -2.67 1.23
CA LEU A 11 -10.96 -4.02 1.64
C LEU A 11 -12.23 -4.51 0.94
N ASP A 12 -13.23 -3.64 0.76
CA ASP A 12 -14.43 -4.00 0.01
C ASP A 12 -14.10 -4.42 -1.43
N ILE A 13 -13.30 -3.62 -2.14
CA ILE A 13 -12.87 -3.92 -3.52
C ILE A 13 -12.02 -5.20 -3.54
N ALA A 14 -11.01 -5.30 -2.67
CA ALA A 14 -10.12 -6.45 -2.60
C ALA A 14 -10.87 -7.76 -2.34
N ARG A 15 -11.87 -7.76 -1.45
CA ARG A 15 -12.72 -8.95 -1.18
C ARG A 15 -13.54 -9.34 -2.42
N ARG A 16 -14.12 -8.36 -3.12
CA ARG A 16 -14.94 -8.61 -4.31
C ARG A 16 -14.15 -9.22 -5.46
N SER A 17 -12.91 -8.77 -5.67
CA SER A 17 -12.06 -9.25 -6.78
C SER A 17 -11.15 -10.42 -6.42
N ALA A 18 -11.04 -10.81 -5.15
CA ALA A 18 -10.03 -11.77 -4.67
C ALA A 18 -10.05 -13.11 -5.41
N ARG A 19 -11.24 -13.67 -5.66
CA ARG A 19 -11.39 -14.97 -6.31
C ARG A 19 -10.94 -14.95 -7.76
N GLU A 20 -11.33 -13.92 -8.50
CA GLU A 20 -11.01 -13.78 -9.93
C GLU A 20 -9.51 -13.54 -10.10
N VAL A 21 -8.95 -12.62 -9.30
CA VAL A 21 -7.50 -12.34 -9.26
C VAL A 21 -6.67 -13.61 -9.01
N ASP A 22 -7.10 -14.45 -8.06
CA ASP A 22 -6.39 -15.69 -7.73
C ASP A 22 -6.55 -16.76 -8.83
N THR A 23 -7.77 -16.97 -9.32
CA THR A 23 -8.07 -18.05 -10.29
C THR A 23 -7.51 -17.75 -11.67
N GLU A 24 -7.59 -16.50 -12.11
CA GLU A 24 -7.22 -16.05 -13.45
C GLU A 24 -5.79 -15.47 -13.50
N ALA A 25 -5.09 -15.41 -12.37
CA ALA A 25 -3.77 -14.79 -12.23
C ALA A 25 -3.73 -13.32 -12.73
N GLU A 26 -4.83 -12.60 -12.53
CA GLU A 26 -4.96 -11.21 -12.96
C GLU A 26 -4.37 -10.23 -11.95
N PHE A 27 -3.89 -9.10 -12.44
CA PHE A 27 -3.45 -8.01 -11.58
C PHE A 27 -4.66 -7.31 -10.93
N PRO A 28 -4.69 -7.13 -9.59
CA PRO A 28 -5.82 -6.52 -8.88
C PRO A 28 -5.84 -4.98 -9.06
N ALA A 29 -6.05 -4.51 -10.29
CA ALA A 29 -5.94 -3.11 -10.67
C ALA A 29 -6.85 -2.19 -9.83
N ASP A 30 -8.10 -2.57 -9.63
CA ASP A 30 -9.08 -1.77 -8.88
C ASP A 30 -8.68 -1.62 -7.41
N ALA A 31 -8.16 -2.69 -6.78
CA ALA A 31 -7.70 -2.62 -5.39
C ALA A 31 -6.44 -1.74 -5.26
N VAL A 32 -5.54 -1.78 -6.25
CA VAL A 32 -4.36 -0.91 -6.29
C VAL A 32 -4.74 0.56 -6.52
N LEU A 33 -5.75 0.83 -7.36
CA LEU A 33 -6.30 2.16 -7.53
C LEU A 33 -6.92 2.68 -6.21
N ALA A 34 -7.66 1.83 -5.49
CA ALA A 34 -8.19 2.18 -4.18
C ALA A 34 -7.09 2.45 -3.14
N LEU A 35 -5.99 1.67 -3.16
CA LEU A 35 -4.80 1.96 -2.34
C LEU A 35 -4.19 3.32 -2.65
N ARG A 36 -4.16 3.72 -3.93
CA ARG A 36 -3.71 5.06 -4.34
C ARG A 36 -4.64 6.16 -3.82
N GLU A 37 -5.95 6.00 -3.99
CA GLU A 37 -6.95 6.99 -3.58
C GLU A 37 -7.03 7.14 -2.05
N SER A 38 -6.83 6.05 -1.32
CA SER A 38 -6.76 6.07 0.16
C SER A 38 -5.49 6.73 0.70
N GLY A 39 -4.47 6.98 -0.14
CA GLY A 39 -3.18 7.51 0.26
C GLY A 39 -2.26 6.50 0.95
N LEU A 40 -2.71 5.26 1.15
CA LEU A 40 -1.95 4.23 1.88
C LEU A 40 -0.65 3.83 1.15
N LEU A 41 -0.52 4.08 -0.16
CA LEU A 41 0.76 3.91 -0.87
C LEU A 41 1.89 4.78 -0.32
N GLY A 42 1.58 5.87 0.39
CA GLY A 42 2.54 6.71 1.11
C GLY A 42 2.59 6.45 2.62
N LEU A 43 2.11 5.29 3.10
CA LEU A 43 1.89 5.02 4.53
C LEU A 43 3.12 5.39 5.38
N THR A 44 4.28 4.82 5.06
CA THR A 44 5.51 4.97 5.86
C THR A 44 6.37 6.15 5.42
N LEU A 45 5.90 6.95 4.46
CA LEU A 45 6.66 8.08 3.95
C LEU A 45 6.50 9.30 4.86
N PRO A 46 7.52 10.16 4.99
CA PRO A 46 7.45 11.38 5.78
C PRO A 46 6.30 12.31 5.35
N THR A 47 5.68 12.98 6.31
CA THR A 47 4.57 13.91 6.04
C THR A 47 5.01 15.14 5.26
N GLU A 48 6.28 15.53 5.39
CA GLU A 48 6.91 16.68 4.73
C GLU A 48 6.91 16.53 3.20
N ILE A 49 6.86 15.29 2.71
CA ILE A 49 6.88 14.95 1.29
C ILE A 49 5.51 14.42 0.81
N GLY A 50 4.46 14.60 1.63
CA GLY A 50 3.09 14.17 1.33
C GLY A 50 2.76 12.73 1.72
N GLY A 51 3.62 12.06 2.47
CA GLY A 51 3.34 10.76 3.08
C GLY A 51 2.41 10.84 4.29
N LEU A 52 2.14 9.69 4.90
CA LEU A 52 1.25 9.58 6.05
C LEU A 52 1.98 9.47 7.39
N GLY A 53 3.31 9.28 7.39
CA GLY A 53 4.14 9.20 8.60
C GLY A 53 3.84 7.99 9.50
N GLY A 54 3.20 6.95 8.95
CA GLY A 54 2.83 5.73 9.66
C GLY A 54 4.04 4.89 10.04
N GLY A 55 3.94 4.21 11.18
CA GLY A 55 4.97 3.33 11.72
C GLY A 55 4.77 1.86 11.39
N PRO A 56 5.63 0.98 11.94
CA PRO A 56 5.51 -0.47 11.76
C PRO A 56 4.17 -1.05 12.19
N ALA A 57 3.54 -0.50 13.24
CA ALA A 57 2.24 -0.94 13.72
C ALA A 57 1.14 -0.69 12.67
N ASP A 58 1.10 0.52 12.09
CA ASP A 58 0.15 0.87 11.03
C ASP A 58 0.35 -0.03 9.79
N LEU A 59 1.61 -0.31 9.44
CA LEU A 59 1.94 -1.18 8.31
C LEU A 59 1.43 -2.61 8.55
N VAL A 60 1.64 -3.16 9.74
CA VAL A 60 1.15 -4.50 10.11
C VAL A 60 -0.37 -4.56 10.11
N GLU A 61 -1.05 -3.52 10.57
CA GLU A 61 -2.52 -3.43 10.56
C GLU A 61 -3.06 -3.48 9.12
N VAL A 62 -2.51 -2.65 8.22
CA VAL A 62 -2.91 -2.61 6.81
C VAL A 62 -2.63 -3.95 6.14
N LEU A 63 -1.42 -4.49 6.31
CA LEU A 63 -1.03 -5.75 5.68
C LEU A 63 -1.87 -6.93 6.15
N SER A 64 -2.13 -7.04 7.45
CA SER A 64 -2.92 -8.14 8.01
C SER A 64 -4.35 -8.10 7.50
N SER A 65 -4.94 -6.90 7.42
CA SER A 65 -6.29 -6.70 6.91
C SER A 65 -6.37 -7.02 5.40
N LEU A 66 -5.45 -6.50 4.59
CA LEU A 66 -5.38 -6.80 3.16
C LEU A 66 -5.16 -8.29 2.91
N ALA A 67 -4.26 -8.94 3.65
CA ALA A 67 -3.96 -10.37 3.48
C ALA A 67 -5.19 -11.24 3.77
N SER A 68 -6.02 -10.84 4.74
CA SER A 68 -7.29 -11.52 5.02
C SER A 68 -8.35 -11.36 3.92
N ALA A 69 -8.24 -10.31 3.10
CA ALA A 69 -9.17 -9.99 2.02
C ALA A 69 -8.71 -10.53 0.66
N CYS A 70 -7.47 -10.27 0.28
CA CYS A 70 -6.85 -10.70 -0.98
C CYS A 70 -5.32 -10.75 -0.82
N GLY A 71 -4.76 -11.97 -0.85
CA GLY A 71 -3.31 -12.19 -0.72
C GLY A 71 -2.47 -11.47 -1.78
N SER A 72 -2.91 -11.48 -3.05
CA SER A 72 -2.21 -10.79 -4.14
C SER A 72 -2.14 -9.28 -3.92
N THR A 73 -3.23 -8.65 -3.49
CA THR A 73 -3.26 -7.21 -3.17
C THR A 73 -2.32 -6.90 -2.00
N ALA A 74 -2.34 -7.72 -0.95
CA ALA A 74 -1.44 -7.56 0.20
C ALA A 74 0.03 -7.66 -0.19
N MET A 75 0.38 -8.63 -1.04
CA MET A 75 1.75 -8.81 -1.54
C MET A 75 2.20 -7.62 -2.39
N ILE A 76 1.36 -7.15 -3.32
CA ILE A 76 1.66 -5.96 -4.14
C ILE A 76 1.89 -4.73 -3.26
N TYR A 77 1.04 -4.52 -2.25
CA TYR A 77 1.18 -3.42 -1.31
C TYR A 77 2.48 -3.51 -0.49
N LEU A 78 2.81 -4.70 0.04
CA LEU A 78 4.07 -4.93 0.76
C LEU A 78 5.28 -4.60 -0.12
N MET A 79 5.29 -5.13 -1.35
CA MET A 79 6.39 -4.89 -2.30
C MET A 79 6.53 -3.40 -2.63
N HIS A 80 5.42 -2.67 -2.80
CA HIS A 80 5.43 -1.23 -3.01
C HIS A 80 6.05 -0.48 -1.84
N VAL A 81 5.55 -0.69 -0.62
CA VAL A 81 6.03 0.03 0.57
C VAL A 81 7.51 -0.28 0.83
N THR A 82 7.91 -1.55 0.73
CA THR A 82 9.30 -1.98 0.93
C THR A 82 10.25 -1.45 -0.14
N ALA A 83 9.79 -1.26 -1.38
CA ALA A 83 10.58 -0.62 -2.43
C ALA A 83 10.71 0.90 -2.22
N ALA A 84 9.68 1.55 -1.68
CA ALA A 84 9.70 2.99 -1.43
C ALA A 84 10.66 3.37 -0.29
N MET A 85 10.65 2.64 0.82
CA MET A 85 11.48 2.94 2.01
C MET A 85 12.98 3.19 1.70
N PRO A 86 13.70 2.34 0.95
CA PRO A 86 15.12 2.58 0.65
C PRO A 86 15.33 3.76 -0.29
N VAL A 87 14.38 4.09 -1.18
CA VAL A 87 14.49 5.24 -2.08
C VAL A 87 14.54 6.54 -1.30
N ILE A 88 13.71 6.68 -0.26
CA ILE A 88 13.73 7.85 0.64
C ILE A 88 14.95 7.80 1.56
N ALA A 89 15.32 6.63 2.09
CA ALA A 89 16.43 6.52 3.02
C ALA A 89 17.81 6.74 2.38
N ALA A 90 17.95 6.44 1.08
CA ALA A 90 19.18 6.58 0.33
C ALA A 90 18.87 6.96 -1.14
N PRO A 91 18.60 8.25 -1.43
CA PRO A 91 18.30 8.71 -2.78
C PRO A 91 19.41 8.33 -3.79
N PRO A 92 19.04 7.93 -5.02
CA PRO A 92 20.01 7.44 -5.99
C PRO A 92 20.97 8.55 -6.44
N PRO A 93 22.23 8.20 -6.80
CA PRO A 93 23.18 9.15 -7.35
C PRO A 93 22.60 9.87 -8.58
N GLY A 94 22.67 11.20 -8.59
CA GLY A 94 22.13 12.04 -9.66
C GLY A 94 20.71 12.56 -9.43
N LEU A 95 20.03 12.13 -8.36
CA LEU A 95 18.74 12.67 -7.92
C LEU A 95 18.77 13.01 -6.42
N PRO A 96 19.64 13.95 -5.98
CA PRO A 96 19.80 14.27 -4.55
C PRO A 96 18.59 14.97 -3.94
N ASP A 97 17.75 15.59 -4.76
CA ASP A 97 16.52 16.30 -4.35
C ASP A 97 15.27 15.41 -4.47
N LEU A 98 15.46 14.12 -4.74
CA LEU A 98 14.36 13.15 -4.65
C LEU A 98 13.96 13.10 -3.16
N PRO A 99 12.67 13.33 -2.84
CA PRO A 99 12.21 13.47 -1.47
C PRO A 99 12.49 12.23 -0.60
#